data_AF-A0A0Q4F2B5-F1
#
_entry.id   AF-A0A0Q4F2B5-F1
#
_cell.length_a   1.000
_cell.length_b   1.000
_cell.length_c   1.000
_cell.angle_alpha   90.00
_cell.angle_beta   90.00
_cell.angle_gamma   90.00
#
_symmetry.space_group_name_H-M   'P 1'
#
loop_
_entity.id
_entity.type
_entity.pdbx_description
1 polymer ?
#
loop_
_entity_poly.entity_id
_entity_poly.type
_entity_poly.pdbx_seq_one_letter_code
_entity_poly.pdbx_strand_id
1 'polypeptide(L)'
;MSGAGESNVFKYNSVSDSAYGSADLLTDFKTGWDKIDLRTMAESAGVKLSLVHGFTGRPGDTVIKYNSDTGRYFLAVDLSGNFRSDFLIKSSRPVSPEDVIGLS
;
A
#
# COMPACT_ATOMS: atom_id res chain seq x y z
N MET A 1 -8.89 -2.11 11.18
CA MET A 1 -9.07 -3.55 11.51
C MET A 1 -8.08 -3.90 12.63
N SER A 2 -8.42 -4.81 13.55
CA SER A 2 -7.52 -5.30 14.60
C SER A 2 -7.39 -6.83 14.57
N GLY A 3 -6.18 -7.36 14.63
CA GLY A 3 -5.84 -8.78 14.45
C GLY A 3 -5.47 -9.47 15.77
N ALA A 4 -6.22 -10.51 16.14
CA ALA A 4 -5.93 -11.34 17.29
C ALA A 4 -4.92 -12.45 16.91
N GLY A 5 -3.68 -12.35 17.39
CA GLY A 5 -2.73 -13.48 17.57
C GLY A 5 -2.16 -14.19 16.34
N GLU A 6 -2.84 -14.20 15.19
CA GLU A 6 -2.44 -14.87 13.95
C GLU A 6 -1.92 -13.86 12.90
N SER A 7 -1.10 -14.34 11.96
CA SER A 7 -0.63 -13.53 10.81
C SER A 7 -1.80 -13.19 9.91
N ASN A 8 -1.98 -11.89 9.62
CA ASN A 8 -3.05 -11.39 8.78
C ASN A 8 -2.57 -11.15 7.35
N VAL A 9 -3.44 -11.42 6.37
CA VAL A 9 -3.22 -10.99 4.98
C VAL A 9 -4.34 -10.02 4.60
N PHE A 10 -4.00 -8.73 4.51
CA PHE A 10 -4.91 -7.68 4.06
C PHE A 10 -4.92 -7.66 2.53
N LYS A 11 -6.03 -8.05 1.92
CA LYS A 11 -6.15 -8.18 0.46
C LYS A 11 -6.87 -6.97 -0.12
N TYR A 12 -6.28 -6.37 -1.15
CA TYR A 12 -6.87 -5.27 -1.91
C TYR A 12 -6.91 -5.68 -3.38
N ASN A 13 -8.13 -5.82 -3.90
CA ASN A 13 -8.39 -6.31 -5.25
C ASN A 13 -8.67 -5.16 -6.23
N SER A 14 -9.00 -3.97 -5.73
CA SER A 14 -9.31 -2.80 -6.55
C SER A 14 -8.78 -1.51 -5.93
N VAL A 15 -8.60 -0.46 -6.75
CA VAL A 15 -8.26 0.88 -6.25
C VAL A 15 -9.33 1.40 -5.27
N SER A 16 -10.60 1.12 -5.53
CA SER A 16 -11.71 1.55 -4.67
C SER A 16 -11.70 0.94 -3.27
N ASP A 17 -10.99 -0.17 -3.07
CA ASP A 17 -10.87 -0.80 -1.74
C ASP A 17 -10.10 0.12 -0.76
N SER A 18 -9.22 0.99 -1.26
CA SER A 18 -8.51 1.99 -0.44
C SER A 18 -8.08 3.21 -1.25
N ALA A 19 -9.04 3.83 -1.94
CA ALA A 19 -8.80 5.02 -2.75
C ALA A 19 -8.26 6.17 -1.90
N TYR A 20 -7.44 7.06 -2.46
CA TYR A 20 -6.77 8.14 -1.71
C TYR A 20 -7.70 8.93 -0.76
N GLY A 21 -8.90 9.29 -1.21
CA GLY A 21 -9.89 10.05 -0.43
C GLY A 21 -10.58 9.26 0.69
N SER A 22 -10.53 7.93 0.64
CA SER A 22 -11.19 7.01 1.57
C SER A 22 -10.24 5.90 2.03
N ALA A 23 -8.96 6.22 2.15
CA ALA A 23 -7.90 5.28 2.44
C ALA A 23 -8.08 4.57 3.80
N ASP A 24 -7.89 3.26 3.80
CA ASP A 24 -7.89 2.41 4.97
C ASP A 24 -6.77 2.78 5.96
N LEU A 25 -7.05 2.54 7.24
CA LEU A 25 -6.11 2.65 8.34
C LEU A 25 -5.91 1.29 9.02
N LEU A 26 -4.69 0.76 8.91
CA LEU A 26 -4.22 -0.38 9.67
C LEU A 26 -3.68 0.11 11.02
N THR A 27 -4.31 -0.30 12.12
CA THR A 27 -4.00 0.24 13.46
C THR A 27 -2.94 -0.57 14.19
N ASP A 28 -2.81 -1.84 13.87
CA ASP A 28 -1.99 -2.82 14.60
C ASP A 28 -1.17 -3.73 13.67
N PHE A 29 -0.94 -3.30 12.43
CA PHE A 29 -0.09 -4.01 11.46
C PHE A 29 1.25 -4.40 12.06
N LYS A 30 1.64 -5.66 11.91
CA LYS A 30 2.87 -6.22 12.45
C LYS A 30 3.84 -6.55 11.32
N THR A 31 4.82 -5.67 11.12
CA THR A 31 5.91 -5.83 10.15
C THR A 31 6.60 -7.19 10.29
N GLY A 32 6.88 -7.85 9.16
CA GLY A 32 7.50 -9.17 9.11
C GLY A 32 6.56 -10.33 9.48
N TRP A 33 5.30 -10.05 9.79
CA TRP A 33 4.29 -11.05 10.18
C TRP A 33 3.02 -10.92 9.35
N ASP A 34 2.41 -9.74 9.34
CA ASP A 34 1.26 -9.45 8.49
C ASP A 34 1.72 -9.16 7.06
N LYS A 35 0.84 -9.40 6.10
CA LYS A 35 1.07 -9.11 4.68
C LYS A 35 -0.04 -8.25 4.09
N ILE A 36 0.33 -7.45 3.10
CA ILE A 36 -0.59 -6.68 2.26
C ILE A 36 -0.49 -7.26 0.86
N ASP A 37 -1.59 -7.80 0.32
CA ASP A 37 -1.63 -8.39 -1.01
C ASP A 37 -2.27 -7.43 -2.01
N LEU A 38 -1.45 -6.96 -2.97
CA LEU A 38 -1.85 -6.01 -4.00
C LEU A 38 -1.86 -6.63 -5.41
N ARG A 39 -1.59 -7.93 -5.54
CA ARG A 39 -1.44 -8.59 -6.85
C ARG A 39 -2.67 -8.44 -7.73
N THR A 40 -3.85 -8.78 -7.20
CA THR A 40 -5.10 -8.70 -7.96
C THR A 40 -5.38 -7.27 -8.44
N MET A 41 -5.11 -6.26 -7.61
CA MET A 41 -5.26 -4.86 -7.99
C MET A 41 -4.28 -4.48 -9.12
N ALA A 42 -3.02 -4.86 -9.01
CA ALA A 42 -1.99 -4.58 -10.00
C ALA A 42 -2.30 -5.28 -11.35
N GLU A 43 -2.69 -6.55 -11.30
CA GLU A 43 -3.12 -7.34 -12.46
C GLU A 43 -4.32 -6.70 -13.15
N SER A 44 -5.33 -6.30 -12.38
CA SER A 44 -6.56 -5.68 -12.90
C SER A 44 -6.30 -4.30 -13.53
N ALA A 45 -5.31 -3.56 -13.02
CA ALA A 45 -4.86 -2.29 -13.59
C ALA A 45 -3.86 -2.46 -14.75
N GLY A 46 -3.35 -3.67 -15.00
CA GLY A 46 -2.36 -3.94 -16.02
C GLY A 46 -1.00 -3.29 -15.75
N VAL A 47 -0.63 -3.11 -14.48
CA VAL A 47 0.62 -2.45 -14.06
C VAL A 47 1.53 -3.40 -13.28
N LYS A 48 2.84 -3.10 -13.30
CA LYS A 48 3.82 -3.74 -12.43
C LYS A 48 4.14 -2.80 -11.27
N LEU A 49 4.00 -3.25 -10.03
CA LEU A 49 4.32 -2.43 -8.87
C LEU A 49 5.84 -2.33 -8.70
N SER A 50 6.35 -1.11 -8.62
CA SER A 50 7.78 -0.83 -8.52
C SER A 50 8.04 0.08 -7.32
N LEU A 51 8.86 -0.38 -6.36
CA LEU A 51 9.23 0.44 -5.21
C LEU A 51 10.13 1.60 -5.65
N VAL A 52 9.72 2.82 -5.34
CA VAL A 52 10.46 4.05 -5.66
C VAL A 52 10.51 4.99 -4.45
N HIS A 53 11.50 5.87 -4.41
CA HIS A 53 11.61 6.89 -3.34
C HIS A 53 10.55 7.99 -3.45
N GLY A 54 10.01 8.23 -4.65
CA GLY A 54 8.94 9.17 -4.95
C GLY A 54 8.36 8.88 -6.33
N PHE A 55 7.10 9.27 -6.57
CA PHE A 55 6.45 9.03 -7.85
C PHE A 55 7.23 9.67 -9.00
N THR A 56 7.49 8.87 -10.02
CA THR A 56 8.22 9.25 -11.24
C THR A 56 7.28 9.47 -12.42
N GLY A 57 5.98 9.22 -12.25
CA GLY A 57 4.96 9.28 -13.30
C GLY A 57 4.86 8.00 -14.11
N ARG A 58 5.48 6.90 -13.65
CA ARG A 58 5.27 5.59 -14.25
C ARG A 58 4.09 4.89 -13.56
N PRO A 59 3.13 4.35 -14.33
CA PRO A 59 2.10 3.47 -13.77
C PRO A 59 2.70 2.33 -12.94
N GLY A 60 2.21 2.16 -11.72
CA GLY A 60 2.69 1.17 -10.76
C GLY A 60 3.79 1.66 -9.82
N ASP A 61 4.25 2.92 -9.93
CA ASP A 61 5.15 3.50 -8.95
C ASP A 61 4.54 3.40 -7.55
N THR A 62 5.28 2.76 -6.63
CA THR A 62 4.83 2.45 -5.28
C THR A 62 5.80 3.06 -4.27
N VAL A 63 5.28 3.84 -3.33
CA VAL A 63 6.06 4.54 -2.30
C VAL A 63 5.64 4.03 -0.93
N ILE A 64 6.62 3.58 -0.14
CA ILE A 64 6.46 3.28 1.28
C ILE A 64 7.25 4.32 2.07
N LYS A 65 6.57 5.10 2.93
CA LYS A 65 7.24 6.12 3.75
C LYS A 65 6.48 6.44 5.03
N TYR A 66 7.20 6.93 6.03
CA TYR A 66 6.58 7.63 7.15
C TYR A 66 6.22 9.07 6.74
N ASN A 67 5.00 9.49 7.02
CA ASN A 67 4.53 10.86 6.85
C ASN A 67 4.43 11.53 8.23
N SER A 68 5.32 12.50 8.49
CA SER A 68 5.40 13.21 9.77
C SER A 68 4.18 14.08 10.07
N ASP A 69 3.53 14.62 9.05
CA ASP A 69 2.38 15.54 9.21
C ASP A 69 1.16 14.81 9.80
N THR A 70 0.99 13.54 9.42
CA THR A 70 -0.12 12.68 9.89
C THR A 70 0.29 11.69 10.98
N GLY A 71 1.60 11.51 11.20
CA GLY A 71 2.13 10.50 12.11
C GLY A 71 1.85 9.06 11.66
N ARG A 72 1.72 8.82 10.35
CA ARG A 72 1.35 7.51 9.77
C ARG A 72 2.38 7.03 8.76
N TYR A 73 2.50 5.72 8.64
CA TYR A 73 3.18 5.08 7.51
C TYR A 73 2.22 4.97 6.34
N PHE A 74 2.68 5.34 5.15
CA PHE A 74 1.92 5.25 3.90
C PHE A 74 2.52 4.15 3.03
N LEU A 75 1.65 3.35 2.43
CA LEU A 75 1.90 2.56 1.23
C LEU A 75 0.99 3.15 0.14
N ALA A 76 1.60 3.88 -0.79
CA ALA A 76 0.89 4.64 -1.80
C ALA A 76 1.28 4.14 -3.20
N VAL A 77 0.31 3.99 -4.10
CA VAL A 77 0.52 3.55 -5.48
C VAL A 77 -0.04 4.60 -6.44
N ASP A 78 0.76 5.02 -7.41
CA ASP A 78 0.33 5.77 -8.60
C ASP A 78 0.06 4.74 -9.71
N LEU A 79 -1.21 4.41 -9.95
CA LEU A 79 -1.60 3.42 -10.94
C LEU A 79 -1.77 4.04 -12.33
N SER A 80 -2.08 5.34 -12.40
CA SER A 80 -2.37 6.06 -13.63
C SER A 80 -1.15 6.73 -14.27
N GLY A 81 -0.03 6.85 -13.54
CA GLY A 81 1.19 7.53 -13.98
C GLY A 81 1.08 9.05 -13.93
N ASN A 82 0.22 9.60 -13.07
CA ASN A 82 -0.07 11.04 -13.03
C ASN A 82 0.63 11.78 -11.87
N PHE A 83 1.62 11.16 -11.24
CA PHE A 83 2.36 11.65 -10.07
C PHE A 83 1.50 11.77 -8.80
N ARG A 84 0.33 11.12 -8.77
CA ARG A 84 -0.56 11.11 -7.60
C ARG A 84 -0.87 9.69 -7.19
N SER A 85 -1.14 9.52 -5.91
CA SER A 85 -1.58 8.24 -5.38
C SER A 85 -3.04 8.03 -5.76
N ASP A 86 -3.30 6.97 -6.51
CA ASP A 86 -4.65 6.49 -6.81
C ASP A 86 -5.15 5.60 -5.66
N PHE A 87 -4.24 4.77 -5.13
CA PHE A 87 -4.46 3.87 -4.00
C PHE A 87 -3.53 4.22 -2.84
N LEU A 88 -4.04 4.21 -1.61
CA LEU A 88 -3.29 4.54 -0.41
C LEU A 88 -3.74 3.66 0.75
N ILE A 89 -2.79 3.04 1.45
CA ILE A 89 -3.00 2.48 2.79
C ILE A 89 -2.25 3.34 3.80
N LYS A 90 -2.91 3.64 4.92
CA LYS A 90 -2.29 4.27 6.10
C LYS A 90 -2.06 3.21 7.16
N SER A 91 -0.95 3.29 7.88
CA SER A 91 -0.67 2.41 9.02
C SER A 91 -0.17 3.21 10.22
N SER A 92 -0.61 2.79 11.40
CA SER A 92 -0.10 3.31 12.69
C SER A 92 1.22 2.64 13.10
N ARG A 93 1.61 1.57 12.42
CA ARG A 93 2.83 0.80 12.63
C ARG A 93 3.65 0.75 11.34
N PRO A 94 4.98 0.51 11.41
CA PRO A 94 5.80 0.42 10.21
C PRO A 94 5.26 -0.59 9.20
N VAL A 95 5.46 -0.31 7.92
CA VAL A 95 5.23 -1.27 6.82
C VAL A 95 6.56 -1.39 6.09
N SER A 96 7.03 -2.62 5.88
CA SER A 96 8.25 -2.89 5.12
C SER A 96 7.91 -3.34 3.69
N PRO A 97 8.76 -3.09 2.69
CA PRO A 97 8.55 -3.61 1.34
C PRO A 97 8.34 -5.14 1.30
N GLU A 98 9.02 -5.89 2.15
CA GLU A 98 8.94 -7.35 2.25
C GLU A 98 7.57 -7.85 2.75
N ASP A 99 6.73 -6.95 3.26
CA ASP A 99 5.37 -7.26 3.68
C ASP A 99 4.32 -7.06 2.58
N VAL A 100 4.72 -6.50 1.44
CA VAL A 100 3.81 -6.21 0.32
C VAL A 100 3.98 -7.25 -0.78
N ILE A 101 2.95 -8.06 -0.97
CA ILE A 101 2.91 -9.06 -2.03
C ILE A 101 2.50 -8.37 -3.34
N GLY A 102 3.34 -8.53 -4.37
CA GLY A 102 3.17 -7.92 -5.69
C GLY A 102 4.17 -6.80 -6.01
N LEU A 103 4.97 -6.35 -5.02
CA LEU A 103 6.13 -5.49 -5.28
C LEU A 103 7.22 -6.24 -6.05
N SER A 104 7.91 -5.50 -6.92
CA SER A 104 9.03 -5.97 -7.74
C SER A 104 10.33 -5.25 -7.44
#